data_AF-A0A453CJV4-F1
#
_entry.id   AF-A0A453CJV4-F1
#
_cell.length_a   1.000
_cell.length_b   1.000
_cell.length_c   1.000
_cell.angle_alpha   90.00
_cell.angle_beta   90.00
_cell.angle_gamma   90.00
#
_symmetry.space_group_name_H-M   'P 1'
#
loop_
_entity.id
_entity.type
_entity.pdbx_description
1 polymer ?
#
loop_
_entity_poly.entity_id
_entity_poly.type
_entity_poly.pdbx_seq_one_letter_code
_entity_poly.pdbx_strand_id
1 'polypeptide(L)'
;MICSHLVNLSLLFGAILSWGVMWPLISDLEGDWYPANIPESSMSSLQGYKAFICIALILGDGLYNFVKIIVFTIKNLIEKSNLKNTKKDEDIPVLDDLHRNEVFMKDSLPSWLAYSGYVALSVAAVIIIPMMFREMKWYYVIIAYLLAPALGFCNAYGAGLTDINMAYNYGKVALFILAAWAGKDSGVVAGLVGCGLVKSLVSISADLMHDFKTGHLTLTSPRSMLIAQAIGTAMGCIIGPLTFMLFYKAFDIGNPEGPWKAPYALIYRNMAILGVEGFSALPQHCLQLCYGFFGFAVVANLMRDLLSPKYGRWVPLPMAMGVPFLVGASFAIDMCVGSLVVFVWNMMDRNKAALMVPAVASGLICGDGLWIFPSALLALAKISPPFCMAFRPTH
;
A
#
# COMPACT_ATOMS: atom_id res chain seq x y z
N MET A 1 13.69 13.43 5.46
CA MET A 1 13.10 13.61 4.12
C MET A 1 11.93 12.64 4.02
N ILE A 2 10.73 13.07 3.61
CA ILE A 2 9.53 12.22 3.64
C ILE A 2 9.59 11.12 2.56
N CYS A 3 10.16 11.42 1.38
CA CYS A 3 10.49 10.46 0.34
C CYS A 3 11.98 10.57 -0.02
N SER A 4 12.62 9.46 -0.39
CA SER A 4 14.02 9.48 -0.82
C SER A 4 14.15 10.00 -2.25
N HIS A 5 15.32 10.59 -2.58
CA HIS A 5 15.60 11.02 -3.96
C HIS A 5 15.47 9.89 -4.98
N LEU A 6 15.77 8.65 -4.58
CA LEU A 6 15.62 7.47 -5.44
C LEU A 6 14.15 7.23 -5.83
N VAL A 7 13.21 7.41 -4.89
CA VAL A 7 11.78 7.29 -5.17
C VAL A 7 11.36 8.34 -6.21
N ASN A 8 11.79 9.59 -6.04
CA ASN A 8 11.44 10.68 -6.95
C ASN A 8 12.04 10.50 -8.35
N LEU A 9 13.30 10.05 -8.44
CA LEU A 9 13.94 9.73 -9.72
C LEU A 9 13.28 8.53 -10.41
N SER A 10 12.85 7.53 -9.63
CA SER A 10 12.11 6.38 -10.16
C SER A 10 10.72 6.79 -10.66
N LEU A 11 10.03 7.69 -9.94
CA LEU A 11 8.78 8.30 -10.40
C LEU A 11 8.99 9.06 -11.71
N LEU A 12 10.03 9.89 -11.79
CA LEU A 12 10.32 10.65 -13.01
C LEU A 12 10.63 9.73 -14.20
N PHE A 13 11.45 8.70 -13.98
CA PHE A 13 11.76 7.70 -15.00
C PHE A 13 10.51 6.95 -15.47
N GLY A 14 9.63 6.56 -14.53
CA GLY A 14 8.33 5.97 -14.85
C GLY A 14 7.43 6.91 -15.66
N ALA A 15 7.42 8.20 -15.35
CA ALA A 15 6.65 9.21 -16.08
C ALA A 15 7.16 9.43 -17.52
N ILE A 16 8.49 9.53 -17.70
CA ILE A 16 9.12 9.65 -19.02
C ILE A 16 8.81 8.40 -19.87
N LEU A 17 8.99 7.22 -19.29
CA LEU A 17 8.75 5.96 -20.00
C LEU A 17 7.27 5.82 -20.40
N SER A 18 6.35 6.08 -19.47
CA SER A 18 4.92 5.90 -19.72
C SER A 18 4.33 6.99 -20.62
N TRP A 19 4.34 8.24 -20.18
CA TRP A 19 3.71 9.35 -20.90
C TRP A 19 4.57 9.95 -22.01
N GLY A 20 5.90 9.87 -21.87
CA GLY A 20 6.81 10.42 -22.89
C GLY A 20 7.05 9.46 -24.07
N VAL A 21 6.95 8.14 -23.87
CA VAL A 21 7.30 7.16 -24.90
C VAL A 21 6.16 6.18 -25.17
N MET A 22 5.69 5.45 -24.16
CA MET A 22 4.78 4.33 -24.39
C MET A 22 3.38 4.74 -24.84
N TRP A 23 2.74 5.70 -24.16
CA TRP A 23 1.36 6.06 -24.49
C TRP A 23 1.22 6.71 -25.86
N PRO A 24 2.11 7.63 -26.30
CA PRO A 24 2.08 8.12 -27.67
C PRO A 24 2.23 6.99 -28.70
N LEU A 25 3.22 6.11 -28.54
CA LEU A 25 3.48 5.02 -29.48
C LEU A 25 2.36 3.98 -29.54
N ILE A 26 1.74 3.67 -28.40
CA ILE A 26 0.61 2.73 -28.36
C ILE A 26 -0.66 3.40 -28.91
N SER A 27 -0.83 4.70 -28.70
CA SER A 27 -1.95 5.46 -29.25
C SER A 27 -1.93 5.50 -30.78
N ASP A 28 -0.74 5.57 -31.39
CA ASP A 28 -0.58 5.55 -32.85
C ASP A 28 -0.94 4.19 -33.48
N LEU A 29 -1.08 3.14 -32.68
CA LEU A 29 -1.42 1.76 -33.10
C LEU A 29 -2.90 1.43 -32.88
N GLU A 30 -3.73 2.45 -32.70
CA GLU A 30 -5.18 2.32 -32.62
C GLU A 30 -5.76 1.70 -33.90
N GLY A 31 -6.62 0.68 -33.75
CA GLY A 31 -7.18 -0.10 -34.85
C GLY A 31 -6.47 -1.43 -35.11
N ASP A 32 -5.16 -1.50 -34.85
CA ASP A 32 -4.35 -2.72 -35.00
C ASP A 32 -4.17 -3.47 -33.67
N TRP A 33 -3.80 -2.75 -32.60
CA TRP A 33 -3.52 -3.35 -31.29
C TRP A 33 -4.72 -3.34 -30.34
N TYR A 34 -5.64 -2.40 -30.55
CA TYR A 34 -6.92 -2.34 -29.86
C TYR A 34 -8.00 -1.72 -30.74
N PRO A 35 -9.28 -2.05 -30.54
CA PRO A 35 -10.35 -1.61 -31.43
C PRO A 35 -10.64 -0.11 -31.29
N ALA A 36 -10.64 0.62 -32.41
CA ALA A 36 -10.87 2.08 -32.47
C ALA A 36 -12.31 2.51 -32.09
N ASN A 37 -13.27 1.59 -32.11
CA ASN A 37 -14.69 1.89 -31.86
C ASN A 37 -15.08 1.77 -30.37
N ILE A 38 -14.12 1.63 -29.46
CA ILE A 38 -14.38 1.43 -28.04
C ILE A 38 -14.03 2.71 -27.29
N PRO A 39 -14.87 3.17 -26.33
CA PRO A 39 -14.54 4.34 -25.54
C PRO A 39 -13.20 4.18 -24.82
N GLU A 40 -12.40 5.25 -24.76
CA GLU A 40 -11.08 5.27 -24.12
C GLU A 40 -11.11 4.80 -22.65
N SER A 41 -12.26 4.90 -21.98
CA SER A 41 -12.46 4.41 -20.61
C SER A 41 -12.55 2.89 -20.47
N SER A 42 -12.71 2.16 -21.57
CA SER A 42 -12.86 0.70 -21.58
C SER A 42 -11.55 -0.03 -21.32
N MET A 43 -11.62 -1.23 -20.74
CA MET A 43 -10.44 -2.05 -20.44
C MET A 43 -9.79 -2.65 -21.69
N SER A 44 -10.51 -2.68 -22.81
CA SER A 44 -9.98 -3.10 -24.11
C SER A 44 -9.26 -1.98 -24.86
N SER A 45 -9.26 -0.74 -24.34
CA SER A 45 -8.59 0.41 -24.94
C SER A 45 -7.18 0.63 -24.34
N LEU A 46 -6.54 1.75 -24.69
CA LEU A 46 -5.30 2.26 -24.08
C LEU A 46 -5.31 2.24 -22.54
N GLN A 47 -6.47 2.43 -21.90
CA GLN A 47 -6.60 2.40 -20.44
C GLN A 47 -6.32 1.01 -19.85
N GLY A 48 -6.59 -0.06 -20.60
CA GLY A 48 -6.18 -1.42 -20.25
C GLY A 48 -4.66 -1.54 -20.15
N TYR A 49 -3.93 -1.07 -21.16
CA TYR A 49 -2.47 -1.09 -21.16
C TYR A 49 -1.88 -0.27 -19.99
N LYS A 50 -2.42 0.93 -19.74
CA LYS A 50 -2.06 1.77 -18.59
C LYS A 50 -2.20 1.03 -17.26
N ALA A 51 -3.35 0.39 -17.05
CA ALA A 51 -3.63 -0.33 -15.81
C ALA A 51 -2.81 -1.61 -15.67
N PHE A 52 -2.76 -2.46 -16.69
CA PHE A 52 -2.14 -3.79 -16.60
C PHE A 52 -0.61 -3.75 -16.54
N ILE A 53 0.04 -2.82 -17.25
CA ILE A 53 1.49 -2.64 -17.14
C ILE A 53 1.87 -2.14 -15.75
N CYS A 54 1.10 -1.19 -15.19
CA CYS A 54 1.27 -0.74 -13.82
C CYS A 54 1.09 -1.91 -12.83
N ILE A 55 0.03 -2.71 -13.00
CA ILE A 55 -0.21 -3.92 -12.20
C ILE A 55 0.98 -4.88 -12.30
N ALA A 56 1.51 -5.13 -13.49
CA ALA A 56 2.65 -6.04 -13.70
C ALA A 56 3.92 -5.58 -12.96
N LEU A 57 4.26 -4.29 -13.04
CA LEU A 57 5.37 -3.69 -12.29
C LEU A 57 5.18 -3.86 -10.77
N ILE A 58 4.00 -3.50 -10.28
CA ILE A 58 3.65 -3.57 -8.86
C ILE A 58 3.63 -5.01 -8.35
N LEU A 59 3.18 -5.97 -9.16
CA LEU A 59 3.15 -7.38 -8.79
C LEU A 59 4.54 -8.02 -8.84
N GLY A 60 5.38 -7.68 -9.82
CA GLY A 60 6.75 -8.17 -9.88
C GLY A 60 7.58 -7.71 -8.69
N ASP A 61 7.47 -6.42 -8.34
CA ASP A 61 8.08 -5.86 -7.13
C ASP A 61 7.54 -6.51 -5.85
N GLY A 62 6.21 -6.61 -5.74
CA GLY A 62 5.54 -7.20 -4.59
C GLY A 62 5.92 -8.66 -4.37
N LEU A 63 5.99 -9.47 -5.43
CA LEU A 63 6.36 -10.88 -5.37
C LEU A 63 7.81 -11.06 -4.92
N TYR A 64 8.74 -10.29 -5.49
CA TYR A 64 10.15 -10.36 -5.10
C TYR A 64 10.33 -10.06 -3.61
N ASN A 65 9.76 -8.94 -3.14
CA ASN A 65 9.87 -8.53 -1.75
C ASN A 65 9.17 -9.51 -0.79
N PHE A 66 8.03 -10.07 -1.21
CA PHE A 66 7.32 -11.10 -0.45
C PHE A 66 8.19 -12.35 -0.26
N VAL A 67 8.75 -12.90 -1.34
CA VAL A 67 9.63 -14.08 -1.29
C VAL A 67 10.87 -13.78 -0.46
N LYS A 68 11.49 -12.61 -0.67
CA LYS A 68 12.66 -12.15 0.08
C LYS A 68 12.41 -12.18 1.59
N ILE A 69 11.34 -11.55 2.07
CA ILE A 69 11.03 -11.47 3.51
C ILE A 69 10.72 -12.84 4.10
N ILE A 70 9.99 -13.70 3.38
CA ILE A 70 9.74 -15.08 3.83
C ILE A 70 11.06 -15.85 3.96
N VAL A 71 11.95 -15.77 2.98
CA VAL A 71 13.25 -16.43 3.02
C VAL A 71 14.10 -15.91 4.18
N PHE A 72 14.16 -14.60 4.40
CA PHE A 72 14.87 -14.01 5.55
C PHE A 72 14.28 -14.48 6.89
N THR A 73 12.95 -14.53 6.98
CA THR A 73 12.25 -14.98 8.19
C THR A 73 12.57 -16.44 8.49
N ILE A 74 12.45 -17.32 7.50
CA ILE A 74 12.76 -18.75 7.65
C ILE A 74 14.24 -18.97 8.01
N LYS A 75 15.16 -18.32 7.30
CA LYS A 75 16.61 -18.43 7.59
C LYS A 75 16.93 -18.02 9.02
N ASN A 76 16.43 -16.86 9.47
CA ASN A 76 16.67 -16.38 10.82
C ASN A 76 16.02 -17.27 11.89
N LEU A 77 14.84 -17.85 11.63
CA LEU A 77 14.20 -18.80 12.55
C LEU A 77 15.01 -20.09 12.68
N ILE A 78 15.54 -20.62 11.58
CA ILE A 78 16.40 -21.81 11.57
C ILE A 78 17.72 -21.52 12.29
N GLU A 79 18.35 -20.38 12.01
CA GLU A 79 19.62 -19.99 12.64
C GLU A 79 19.45 -19.80 14.16
N LYS A 80 18.37 -19.14 14.59
CA LYS A 80 18.06 -18.97 16.02
C LYS A 80 17.73 -20.30 16.70
N SER A 81 17.10 -21.23 15.99
CA SER A 81 16.87 -22.60 16.47
C SER A 81 18.18 -23.36 16.65
N ASN A 82 19.13 -23.22 15.72
CA ASN A 82 20.45 -23.86 15.79
C ASN A 82 21.35 -23.24 16.86
N LEU A 83 21.30 -21.91 17.07
CA LEU A 83 22.03 -21.23 18.14
C LEU A 83 21.50 -21.59 19.54
N LYS A 84 20.20 -21.88 19.68
CA LYS A 84 19.61 -22.34 20.94
C LYS A 84 20.20 -23.65 21.46
N ASN A 85 20.84 -24.45 20.59
CA ASN A 85 21.56 -25.66 20.98
C ASN A 85 23.04 -25.43 21.33
N THR A 86 23.59 -24.22 21.14
CA THR A 86 25.05 -23.97 21.26
C THR A 86 25.44 -22.86 22.24
N LYS A 87 24.50 -22.04 22.77
CA LYS A 87 24.84 -21.01 23.78
C LYS A 87 23.88 -20.99 24.97
N LYS A 88 24.27 -21.70 26.03
CA LYS A 88 24.19 -21.19 27.41
C LYS A 88 25.55 -20.54 27.69
N ASP A 89 25.76 -19.30 27.27
CA ASP A 89 26.67 -18.40 27.98
C ASP A 89 26.61 -16.98 27.41
N GLU A 90 26.41 -16.06 28.34
CA GLU A 90 26.76 -14.64 28.37
C GLU A 90 26.39 -13.77 27.16
N ASP A 91 25.20 -13.17 27.24
CA ASP A 91 25.06 -11.73 27.01
C ASP A 91 24.36 -11.18 28.26
N ILE A 92 25.12 -10.50 29.13
CA ILE A 92 24.54 -9.73 30.24
C ILE A 92 23.68 -8.66 29.56
N PRO A 93 22.34 -8.68 29.68
CA PRO A 93 21.55 -7.61 29.11
C PRO A 93 21.90 -6.35 29.91
N VAL A 94 22.23 -5.26 29.23
CA VAL A 94 22.41 -3.94 29.83
C VAL A 94 21.26 -3.73 30.81
N LEU A 95 21.54 -3.40 32.07
CA LEU A 95 20.56 -3.34 33.17
C LEU A 95 19.25 -2.62 32.79
N ASP A 96 19.34 -1.62 31.91
CA ASP A 96 18.22 -0.89 31.33
C ASP A 96 17.25 -1.76 30.51
N ASP A 97 17.75 -2.70 29.70
CA ASP A 97 16.91 -3.61 28.91
C ASP A 97 16.26 -4.68 29.79
N LEU A 98 16.92 -5.13 30.86
CA LEU A 98 16.30 -5.98 31.89
C LEU A 98 15.15 -5.24 32.57
N HIS A 99 15.37 -4.00 32.98
CA HIS A 99 14.35 -3.18 33.61
C HIS A 99 13.16 -2.90 32.68
N ARG A 100 13.42 -2.53 31.42
CA ARG A 100 12.37 -2.36 30.40
C ARG A 100 11.58 -3.64 30.15
N ASN A 101 12.25 -4.79 30.09
CA ASN A 101 11.60 -6.08 29.94
C ASN A 101 10.72 -6.42 31.14
N GLU A 102 11.20 -6.17 32.36
CA GLU A 102 10.44 -6.41 33.59
C GLU A 102 9.16 -5.56 33.63
N VAL A 103 9.26 -4.26 33.34
CA VAL A 103 8.11 -3.35 33.28
C VAL A 103 7.12 -3.78 32.21
N PHE A 104 7.61 -4.12 31.01
CA PHE A 104 6.75 -4.56 29.90
C PHE A 104 6.03 -5.88 30.22
N MET A 105 6.72 -6.84 30.83
CA MET A 105 6.16 -8.16 31.14
C MET A 105 5.19 -8.12 32.31
N LYS A 106 5.42 -7.26 33.31
CA LYS A 106 4.56 -7.11 34.50
C LYS A 106 3.12 -6.71 34.12
N ASP A 107 2.98 -5.84 33.12
CA ASP A 107 1.68 -5.38 32.60
C ASP A 107 1.26 -6.08 31.31
N SER A 108 1.86 -7.23 30.97
CA SER A 108 1.47 -7.99 29.79
C SER A 108 0.01 -8.46 29.87
N LEU A 109 -0.62 -8.61 28.70
CA LEU A 109 -1.96 -9.15 28.59
C LEU A 109 -1.97 -10.66 28.88
N PRO A 110 -2.95 -11.16 29.64
CA PRO A 110 -3.18 -12.60 29.75
C PRO A 110 -3.43 -13.20 28.35
N SER A 111 -2.68 -14.23 27.97
CA SER A 111 -2.82 -14.84 26.63
C SER A 111 -4.24 -15.37 26.40
N TRP A 112 -4.93 -15.86 27.44
CA TRP A 112 -6.31 -16.33 27.34
C TRP A 112 -7.25 -15.24 26.81
N LEU A 113 -7.05 -13.98 27.23
CA LEU A 113 -7.88 -12.84 26.83
C LEU A 113 -7.65 -12.48 25.36
N ALA A 114 -6.40 -12.61 24.89
CA ALA A 114 -6.05 -12.41 23.49
C ALA A 114 -6.68 -13.49 22.60
N TYR A 115 -6.57 -14.77 22.98
CA TYR A 115 -7.17 -15.87 22.22
C TYR A 115 -8.70 -15.82 22.22
N SER A 116 -9.32 -15.57 23.37
CA SER A 116 -10.79 -15.47 23.47
C SER A 116 -11.33 -14.25 22.73
N GLY A 117 -10.66 -13.10 22.85
CA GLY A 117 -10.99 -11.89 22.10
C GLY A 117 -10.87 -12.09 20.60
N TYR A 118 -9.80 -12.73 20.13
CA TYR A 118 -9.62 -13.05 18.71
C TYR A 118 -10.73 -13.96 18.20
N VAL A 119 -11.05 -15.05 18.91
CA VAL A 119 -12.12 -15.98 18.51
C VAL A 119 -13.46 -15.28 18.49
N ALA A 120 -13.81 -14.52 19.53
CA ALA A 120 -15.09 -13.81 19.61
C ALA A 120 -15.26 -12.79 18.47
N LEU A 121 -14.23 -11.97 18.20
CA LEU A 121 -14.27 -10.99 17.10
C LEU A 121 -14.25 -11.65 15.72
N SER A 122 -13.54 -12.79 15.57
CA SER A 122 -13.55 -13.57 14.33
C SER A 122 -14.94 -14.14 14.05
N VAL A 123 -15.63 -14.68 15.05
CA VAL A 123 -17.01 -15.17 14.91
C VAL A 123 -17.95 -14.03 14.50
N ALA A 124 -17.83 -12.86 15.15
CA ALA A 124 -18.61 -11.68 14.75
C ALA A 124 -18.34 -11.28 13.30
N ALA A 125 -17.08 -11.26 12.86
CA ALA A 125 -16.71 -10.95 11.49
C ALA A 125 -17.24 -11.98 10.47
N VAL A 126 -17.21 -13.27 10.79
CA VAL A 126 -17.77 -14.34 9.95
C VAL A 126 -19.28 -14.18 9.74
N ILE A 127 -20.00 -13.58 10.69
CA ILE A 127 -21.43 -13.31 10.57
C ILE A 127 -21.67 -11.98 9.82
N ILE A 128 -21.01 -10.90 10.24
CA ILE A 128 -21.30 -9.54 9.77
C ILE A 128 -20.83 -9.34 8.32
N ILE A 129 -19.63 -9.82 7.94
CA ILE A 129 -19.09 -9.50 6.62
C ILE A 129 -19.94 -10.11 5.49
N PRO A 130 -20.38 -11.38 5.56
CA PRO A 130 -21.29 -11.94 4.54
C PRO A 130 -22.68 -11.28 4.51
N MET A 131 -23.13 -10.67 5.61
CA MET A 131 -24.35 -9.86 5.62
C MET A 131 -24.18 -8.54 4.87
N MET A 132 -23.00 -7.93 4.96
CA MET A 132 -22.66 -6.70 4.23
C MET A 132 -22.36 -6.97 2.75
N PHE A 133 -21.64 -8.05 2.46
CA PHE A 133 -21.18 -8.44 1.12
C PHE A 133 -21.56 -9.90 0.86
N ARG A 134 -22.72 -10.12 0.23
CA ARG A 134 -23.28 -11.47 -0.01
C ARG A 134 -22.36 -12.35 -0.86
N GLU A 135 -21.56 -11.73 -1.71
CA GLU A 135 -20.58 -12.36 -2.59
C GLU A 135 -19.43 -13.00 -1.79
N MET A 136 -19.15 -12.49 -0.58
CA MET A 136 -18.10 -12.98 0.29
C MET A 136 -18.67 -13.95 1.33
N LYS A 137 -18.77 -15.21 0.91
CA LYS A 137 -19.33 -16.31 1.71
C LYS A 137 -18.52 -16.54 2.99
N TRP A 138 -19.21 -16.99 4.04
CA TRP A 138 -18.68 -17.20 5.39
C TRP A 138 -17.39 -18.05 5.43
N TYR A 139 -17.26 -19.06 4.56
CA TYR A 139 -16.09 -19.94 4.55
C TYR A 139 -14.82 -19.22 4.06
N TYR A 140 -14.93 -18.22 3.18
CA TYR A 140 -13.79 -17.40 2.79
C TYR A 140 -13.27 -16.57 3.97
N VAL A 141 -14.19 -16.05 4.79
CA VAL A 141 -13.84 -15.33 6.03
C VAL A 141 -13.08 -16.25 6.98
N ILE A 142 -13.60 -17.45 7.23
CA ILE A 142 -12.98 -18.41 8.15
C ILE A 142 -11.55 -18.72 7.72
N ILE A 143 -11.33 -19.00 6.43
CA ILE A 143 -10.00 -19.32 5.91
C ILE A 143 -9.07 -18.11 6.03
N ALA A 144 -9.55 -16.90 5.73
CA ALA A 144 -8.77 -15.69 5.91
C ALA A 144 -8.34 -15.48 7.37
N TYR A 145 -9.25 -15.66 8.34
CA TYR A 145 -8.94 -15.56 9.78
C TYR A 145 -8.10 -16.73 10.31
N LEU A 146 -8.12 -17.89 9.66
CA LEU A 146 -7.23 -19.00 10.02
C LEU A 146 -5.79 -18.71 9.58
N LEU A 147 -5.60 -18.14 8.39
CA LEU A 147 -4.29 -17.83 7.83
C LEU A 147 -3.72 -16.49 8.34
N ALA A 148 -4.58 -15.56 8.75
CA ALA A 148 -4.19 -14.20 9.13
C ALA A 148 -3.12 -14.13 10.24
N PRO A 149 -3.17 -14.93 11.33
CA PRO A 149 -2.12 -14.87 12.36
C PRO A 149 -0.74 -15.26 11.84
N ALA A 150 -0.67 -16.25 10.95
CA ALA A 150 0.60 -16.68 10.35
C ALA A 150 1.17 -15.60 9.41
N LEU A 151 0.32 -15.01 8.56
CA LEU A 151 0.71 -13.93 7.66
C LEU A 151 1.06 -12.64 8.44
N GLY A 152 0.28 -12.33 9.47
CA GLY A 152 0.50 -11.21 10.37
C GLY A 152 1.82 -11.34 11.13
N PHE A 153 2.14 -12.53 11.62
CA PHE A 153 3.45 -12.80 12.24
C PHE A 153 4.60 -12.62 11.24
N CYS A 154 4.50 -13.18 10.04
CA CYS A 154 5.55 -13.03 9.01
C CYS A 154 5.76 -11.56 8.64
N ASN A 155 4.68 -10.79 8.50
CA ASN A 155 4.76 -9.37 8.19
C ASN A 155 5.29 -8.55 9.36
N ALA A 156 4.84 -8.78 10.59
CA ALA A 156 5.33 -8.07 11.77
C ALA A 156 6.81 -8.36 12.03
N TYR A 157 7.24 -9.62 11.90
CA TYR A 157 8.64 -10.00 12.01
C TYR A 157 9.49 -9.38 10.89
N GLY A 158 9.01 -9.46 9.65
CA GLY A 158 9.65 -8.82 8.49
C GLY A 158 9.78 -7.31 8.65
N ALA A 159 8.70 -6.65 9.06
CA ALA A 159 8.69 -5.22 9.35
C ALA A 159 9.64 -4.86 10.49
N GLY A 160 9.70 -5.66 11.56
CA GLY A 160 10.66 -5.45 12.64
C GLY A 160 12.13 -5.54 12.22
N LEU A 161 12.45 -6.36 11.22
CA LEU A 161 13.82 -6.51 10.69
C LEU A 161 14.18 -5.50 9.60
N THR A 162 13.20 -5.10 8.79
CA THR A 162 13.44 -4.33 7.55
C THR A 162 12.83 -2.93 7.56
N ASP A 163 12.03 -2.60 8.58
CA ASP A 163 11.22 -1.38 8.70
C ASP A 163 10.23 -1.19 7.55
N ILE A 164 9.76 -2.30 6.98
CA ILE A 164 8.93 -2.33 5.77
C ILE A 164 7.66 -3.16 6.03
N ASN A 165 6.50 -2.51 6.04
CA ASN A 165 5.19 -3.15 6.22
C ASN A 165 4.57 -3.57 4.86
N MET A 166 4.52 -4.87 4.59
CA MET A 166 4.11 -5.44 3.30
C MET A 166 2.66 -5.90 3.24
N ALA A 167 1.79 -5.43 4.15
CA ALA A 167 0.38 -5.81 4.19
C ALA A 167 -0.34 -5.69 2.83
N TYR A 168 0.01 -4.69 2.02
CA TYR A 168 -0.53 -4.52 0.67
C TYR A 168 -0.18 -5.67 -0.28
N ASN A 169 0.99 -6.28 -0.15
CA ASN A 169 1.42 -7.41 -0.98
C ASN A 169 0.71 -8.70 -0.53
N TYR A 170 0.62 -8.95 0.78
CA TYR A 170 -0.19 -10.05 1.32
C TYR A 170 -1.66 -9.93 0.90
N GLY A 171 -2.23 -8.72 0.94
CA GLY A 171 -3.58 -8.44 0.48
C GLY A 171 -3.78 -8.77 -1.00
N LYS A 172 -2.84 -8.41 -1.88
CA LYS A 172 -2.91 -8.75 -3.32
C LYS A 172 -2.84 -10.26 -3.56
N VAL A 173 -2.03 -10.99 -2.81
CA VAL A 173 -2.00 -12.47 -2.92
C VAL A 173 -3.38 -13.03 -2.55
N ALA A 174 -3.96 -12.58 -1.42
CA ALA A 174 -5.31 -12.97 -1.03
C ALA A 174 -6.37 -12.58 -2.07
N LEU A 175 -6.23 -11.41 -2.68
CA LEU A 175 -7.09 -10.94 -3.77
C LEU A 175 -7.13 -11.95 -4.90
N PHE A 176 -5.98 -12.37 -5.43
CA PHE A 176 -5.93 -13.30 -6.56
C PHE A 176 -6.50 -14.67 -6.20
N ILE A 177 -6.16 -15.20 -5.03
CA ILE A 177 -6.64 -16.52 -4.57
C ILE A 177 -8.17 -16.49 -4.43
N LEU A 178 -8.71 -15.49 -3.73
CA LEU A 178 -10.15 -15.40 -3.45
C LEU A 178 -10.95 -15.01 -4.69
N ALA A 179 -10.42 -14.12 -5.54
CA ALA A 179 -11.04 -13.77 -6.81
C ALA A 179 -11.16 -14.98 -7.74
N ALA A 180 -10.06 -15.73 -7.92
CA ALA A 180 -10.06 -16.93 -8.74
C ALA A 180 -10.99 -18.01 -8.19
N TRP A 181 -11.02 -18.17 -6.85
CA TRP A 181 -11.83 -19.21 -6.22
C TRP A 181 -13.33 -18.91 -6.24
N ALA A 182 -13.73 -17.66 -6.07
CA ALA A 182 -15.15 -17.26 -6.05
C ALA A 182 -15.81 -17.23 -7.44
N GLY A 183 -15.03 -17.36 -8.53
CA GLY A 183 -15.54 -17.53 -9.89
C GLY A 183 -16.11 -16.26 -10.53
N LYS A 184 -16.67 -16.40 -11.74
CA LYS A 184 -17.04 -15.26 -12.62
C LYS A 184 -18.07 -14.31 -12.03
N ASP A 185 -19.09 -14.82 -11.34
CA ASP A 185 -20.24 -14.01 -10.92
C ASP A 185 -20.01 -13.24 -9.60
N SER A 186 -19.04 -13.66 -8.78
CA SER A 186 -18.83 -13.09 -7.44
C SER A 186 -17.37 -12.81 -7.11
N GLY A 187 -16.43 -13.22 -7.97
CA GLY A 187 -15.00 -13.19 -7.65
C GLY A 187 -14.42 -11.79 -7.54
N VAL A 188 -14.92 -10.81 -8.28
CA VAL A 188 -14.40 -9.43 -8.18
C VAL A 188 -14.67 -8.86 -6.79
N VAL A 189 -15.92 -8.93 -6.32
CA VAL A 189 -16.32 -8.40 -5.01
C VAL A 189 -15.69 -9.23 -3.88
N ALA A 190 -15.79 -10.56 -3.95
CA ALA A 190 -15.21 -11.46 -2.95
C ALA A 190 -13.69 -11.28 -2.82
N GLY A 191 -12.99 -11.13 -3.95
CA GLY A 191 -11.55 -10.88 -4.00
C GLY A 191 -11.16 -9.52 -3.40
N LEU A 192 -11.92 -8.46 -3.70
CA LEU A 192 -11.67 -7.11 -3.13
C LEU A 192 -11.93 -7.06 -1.62
N VAL A 193 -13.04 -7.63 -1.16
CA VAL A 193 -13.39 -7.68 0.27
C VAL A 193 -12.37 -8.55 1.02
N GLY A 194 -12.03 -9.72 0.48
CA GLY A 194 -11.03 -10.62 1.05
C GLY A 194 -9.62 -10.00 1.08
N CYS A 195 -9.24 -9.28 0.03
CA CYS A 195 -8.02 -8.48 0.00
C CYS A 195 -8.00 -7.47 1.14
N GLY A 196 -9.08 -6.70 1.31
CA GLY A 196 -9.22 -5.70 2.37
C GLY A 196 -9.12 -6.31 3.77
N LEU A 197 -9.74 -7.48 3.95
CA LEU A 197 -9.71 -8.24 5.21
C LEU A 197 -8.28 -8.67 5.56
N VAL A 198 -7.60 -9.40 4.66
CA VAL A 198 -6.23 -9.88 4.90
C VAL A 198 -5.26 -8.73 5.06
N LYS A 199 -5.34 -7.71 4.19
CA LYS A 199 -4.51 -6.50 4.28
C LYS A 199 -4.65 -5.84 5.66
N SER A 200 -5.88 -5.62 6.12
CA SER A 200 -6.13 -4.94 7.41
C SER A 200 -5.52 -5.73 8.57
N LEU A 201 -5.76 -7.04 8.63
CA LEU A 201 -5.22 -7.90 9.69
C LEU A 201 -3.68 -7.93 9.71
N VAL A 202 -3.07 -8.05 8.53
CA VAL A 202 -1.62 -8.12 8.37
C VAL A 202 -0.95 -6.76 8.66
N SER A 203 -1.59 -5.64 8.30
CA SER A 203 -1.09 -4.29 8.60
C SER A 203 -1.12 -4.03 10.11
N ILE A 204 -2.27 -4.24 10.73
CA ILE A 204 -2.47 -3.98 12.17
C ILE A 204 -1.48 -4.80 13.00
N SER A 205 -1.14 -6.03 12.57
CA SER A 205 -0.15 -6.86 13.25
C SER A 205 1.25 -6.23 13.27
N ALA A 206 1.69 -5.61 12.17
CA ALA A 206 2.97 -4.93 12.10
C ALA A 206 2.94 -3.59 12.85
N ASP A 207 1.89 -2.80 12.67
CA ASP A 207 1.73 -1.51 13.34
C ASP A 207 1.68 -1.68 14.87
N LEU A 208 0.95 -2.69 15.35
CA LEU A 208 0.89 -3.05 16.77
C LEU A 208 2.27 -3.49 17.33
N MET A 209 3.10 -4.15 16.53
CA MET A 209 4.47 -4.48 16.93
C MET A 209 5.33 -3.23 17.12
N HIS A 210 5.20 -2.23 16.23
CA HIS A 210 5.89 -0.94 16.36
C HIS A 210 5.39 -0.14 17.57
N ASP A 211 4.08 -0.17 17.82
CA ASP A 211 3.49 0.47 19.00
C ASP A 211 4.03 -0.16 20.28
N PHE A 212 4.03 -1.50 20.39
CA PHE A 212 4.60 -2.18 21.55
C PHE A 212 6.09 -1.93 21.71
N LYS A 213 6.85 -1.85 20.61
CA LYS A 213 8.28 -1.51 20.68
C LYS A 213 8.47 -0.09 21.21
N THR A 214 7.66 0.86 20.78
CA THR A 214 7.67 2.23 21.27
C THR A 214 7.31 2.28 22.75
N GLY A 215 6.23 1.61 23.15
CA GLY A 215 5.81 1.51 24.55
C GLY A 215 6.88 0.89 25.45
N HIS A 216 7.59 -0.14 24.96
CA HIS A 216 8.72 -0.74 25.67
C HIS A 216 9.89 0.24 25.84
N LEU A 217 10.20 1.06 24.84
CA LEU A 217 11.26 2.08 24.92
C LEU A 217 10.87 3.25 25.84
N THR A 218 9.60 3.63 25.87
CA THR A 218 9.07 4.72 26.71
C THR A 218 8.59 4.28 28.09
N LEU A 219 8.80 3.01 28.46
CA LEU A 219 8.31 2.41 29.72
C LEU A 219 6.79 2.58 29.93
N THR A 220 6.04 2.68 28.83
CA THR A 220 4.58 2.82 28.86
C THR A 220 3.92 1.45 29.03
N SER A 221 2.87 1.39 29.84
CA SER A 221 2.19 0.12 30.13
C SER A 221 1.46 -0.43 28.88
N PRO A 222 1.68 -1.71 28.50
CA PRO A 222 1.02 -2.34 27.36
C PRO A 222 -0.52 -2.30 27.44
N ARG A 223 -1.08 -2.43 28.66
CA ARG A 223 -2.54 -2.37 28.89
C ARG A 223 -3.13 -1.02 28.55
N SER A 224 -2.50 0.07 28.99
CA SER A 224 -2.99 1.41 28.67
C SER A 224 -2.90 1.70 27.17
N MET A 225 -1.84 1.20 26.51
CA MET A 225 -1.70 1.29 25.06
C MET A 225 -2.85 0.60 24.32
N LEU A 226 -3.21 -0.62 24.73
CA LEU A 226 -4.31 -1.38 24.13
C LEU A 226 -5.68 -0.73 24.37
N ILE A 227 -5.92 -0.18 25.57
CA ILE A 227 -7.16 0.55 25.86
C ILE A 227 -7.24 1.80 24.98
N ALA A 228 -6.15 2.56 24.86
CA ALA A 228 -6.09 3.74 24.00
C ALA A 228 -6.34 3.37 22.53
N GLN A 229 -5.76 2.26 22.05
CA GLN A 229 -5.99 1.76 20.70
C GLN A 229 -7.42 1.27 20.48
N ALA A 230 -8.06 0.65 21.48
CA ALA A 230 -9.46 0.26 21.42
C ALA A 230 -10.38 1.49 21.33
N ILE A 231 -10.11 2.54 22.12
CA ILE A 231 -10.84 3.81 22.06
C ILE A 231 -10.63 4.47 20.69
N GLY A 232 -9.38 4.56 20.23
CA GLY A 232 -9.04 5.13 18.93
C GLY A 232 -9.70 4.37 17.77
N THR A 233 -9.74 3.04 17.85
CA THR A 233 -10.44 2.19 16.87
C THR A 233 -11.94 2.45 16.89
N ALA A 234 -12.56 2.52 18.07
CA ALA A 234 -13.99 2.81 18.21
C ALA A 234 -14.36 4.19 17.63
N MET A 235 -13.54 5.21 17.90
CA MET A 235 -13.69 6.54 17.29
C MET A 235 -13.50 6.48 15.77
N GLY A 236 -12.49 5.74 15.30
CA GLY A 236 -12.21 5.55 13.88
C GLY A 236 -13.34 4.87 13.11
N CYS A 237 -14.03 3.91 13.72
CA CYS A 237 -15.20 3.24 13.15
C CYS A 237 -16.37 4.19 12.89
N ILE A 238 -16.46 5.32 13.61
CA ILE A 238 -17.49 6.33 13.43
C ILE A 238 -16.99 7.45 12.50
N ILE A 239 -15.85 8.05 12.84
CA ILE A 239 -15.32 9.23 12.14
C ILE A 239 -14.92 8.86 10.70
N GLY A 240 -14.24 7.73 10.50
CA GLY A 240 -13.72 7.33 9.18
C GLY A 240 -14.83 7.21 8.11
N PRO A 241 -15.87 6.38 8.32
CA PRO A 241 -16.97 6.26 7.37
C PRO A 241 -17.75 7.56 7.16
N LEU A 242 -17.95 8.37 8.22
CA LEU A 242 -18.64 9.66 8.10
C LEU A 242 -17.85 10.65 7.24
N THR A 243 -16.54 10.76 7.47
CA THR A 243 -15.65 11.59 6.65
C THR A 243 -15.62 11.09 5.21
N PHE A 244 -15.51 9.78 4.98
CA PHE A 244 -15.58 9.21 3.63
C PHE A 244 -16.90 9.57 2.93
N MET A 245 -18.04 9.42 3.61
CA MET A 245 -19.36 9.74 3.06
C MET A 245 -19.53 11.24 2.78
N LEU A 246 -18.92 12.11 3.60
CA LEU A 246 -18.89 13.55 3.36
C LEU A 246 -18.20 13.84 2.02
N PHE A 247 -16.98 13.32 1.84
CA PHE A 247 -16.20 13.49 0.61
C PHE A 247 -16.90 12.89 -0.61
N TYR A 248 -17.44 11.68 -0.46
CA TYR A 248 -18.12 10.96 -1.53
C TYR A 248 -19.41 11.64 -2.02
N LYS A 249 -20.10 12.38 -1.14
CA LYS A 249 -21.28 13.17 -1.52
C LYS A 249 -20.93 14.58 -2.01
N ALA A 250 -19.84 15.17 -1.51
CA ALA A 250 -19.42 16.51 -1.85
C ALA A 250 -18.74 16.61 -3.21
N PHE A 251 -17.95 15.59 -3.57
CA PHE A 251 -17.14 15.55 -4.78
C PHE A 251 -17.52 14.37 -5.66
N ASP A 252 -17.34 14.52 -6.97
CA ASP A 252 -17.56 13.48 -7.96
C ASP A 252 -16.38 12.49 -8.01
N ILE A 253 -16.23 11.72 -6.93
CA ILE A 253 -15.13 10.79 -6.74
C ILE A 253 -15.29 9.60 -7.68
N GLY A 254 -14.26 9.35 -8.50
CA GLY A 254 -14.23 8.23 -9.45
C GLY A 254 -14.60 8.61 -10.88
N ASN A 255 -14.96 9.86 -11.15
CA ASN A 255 -15.14 10.35 -12.50
C ASN A 255 -13.79 10.35 -13.27
N PRO A 256 -13.65 9.63 -14.40
CA PRO A 256 -12.42 9.59 -15.19
C PRO A 256 -12.01 10.93 -15.80
N GLU A 257 -12.98 11.80 -16.07
CA GLU A 257 -12.81 13.12 -16.68
C GLU A 257 -12.72 14.24 -15.62
N GLY A 258 -13.13 13.94 -14.39
CA GLY A 258 -13.08 14.87 -13.26
C GLY A 258 -11.69 14.98 -12.62
N PRO A 259 -11.51 15.98 -11.73
CA PRO A 259 -10.27 16.13 -10.96
C PRO A 259 -10.09 15.03 -9.90
N TRP A 260 -11.18 14.47 -9.38
CA TRP A 260 -11.19 13.48 -8.30
C TRP A 260 -11.19 12.05 -8.81
N LYS A 261 -10.16 11.69 -9.59
CA LYS A 261 -9.99 10.33 -10.11
C LYS A 261 -9.68 9.37 -8.96
N ALA A 262 -10.15 8.12 -9.06
CA ALA A 262 -9.88 7.06 -8.08
C ALA A 262 -8.90 6.00 -8.66
N PRO A 263 -7.63 6.36 -8.94
CA PRO A 263 -6.71 5.50 -9.68
C PRO A 263 -6.44 4.18 -8.96
N TYR A 264 -6.28 4.21 -7.63
CA TYR A 264 -6.09 2.98 -6.85
C TYR A 264 -7.31 2.06 -6.89
N ALA A 265 -8.53 2.59 -6.88
CA ALA A 265 -9.74 1.76 -7.00
C ALA A 265 -9.76 1.02 -8.34
N LEU A 266 -9.34 1.68 -9.42
CA LEU A 266 -9.19 1.06 -10.75
C LEU A 266 -8.14 -0.04 -10.75
N ILE A 267 -6.98 0.16 -10.12
CA ILE A 267 -5.92 -0.86 -9.98
C ILE A 267 -6.49 -2.12 -9.32
N TYR A 268 -7.10 -1.97 -8.15
CA TYR A 268 -7.59 -3.10 -7.37
C TYR A 268 -8.75 -3.82 -8.07
N ARG A 269 -9.68 -3.06 -8.68
CA ARG A 269 -10.76 -3.62 -9.49
C ARG A 269 -10.20 -4.44 -10.65
N ASN A 270 -9.21 -3.92 -11.37
CA ASN A 270 -8.63 -4.60 -12.52
C ASN A 270 -7.78 -5.82 -12.13
N MET A 271 -7.07 -5.76 -10.99
CA MET A 271 -6.43 -6.95 -10.42
C MET A 271 -7.46 -8.03 -10.09
N ALA A 272 -8.62 -7.65 -9.56
CA ALA A 272 -9.68 -8.60 -9.21
C ALA A 272 -10.31 -9.21 -10.46
N ILE A 273 -10.57 -8.42 -11.50
CA ILE A 273 -11.03 -8.92 -12.81
C ILE A 273 -9.99 -9.90 -13.39
N LEU A 274 -8.70 -9.56 -13.35
CA LEU A 274 -7.63 -10.44 -13.80
C LEU A 274 -7.58 -11.76 -13.01
N GLY A 275 -7.87 -11.72 -11.70
CA GLY A 275 -7.98 -12.92 -10.87
C GLY A 275 -9.16 -13.81 -11.24
N VAL A 276 -10.26 -13.23 -11.75
CA VAL A 276 -11.49 -13.95 -12.11
C VAL A 276 -11.45 -14.50 -13.54
N GLU A 277 -11.15 -13.63 -14.50
CA GLU A 277 -11.20 -13.94 -15.93
C GLU A 277 -9.88 -14.50 -16.46
N GLY A 278 -8.82 -14.44 -15.63
CA GLY A 278 -7.48 -14.84 -16.02
C GLY A 278 -6.91 -13.95 -17.11
N PHE A 279 -5.87 -14.44 -17.77
CA PHE A 279 -5.14 -13.71 -18.82
C PHE A 279 -5.95 -13.47 -20.11
N SER A 280 -7.10 -14.13 -20.28
CA SER A 280 -7.99 -13.94 -21.43
C SER A 280 -8.71 -12.59 -21.47
N ALA A 281 -8.70 -11.82 -20.36
CA ALA A 281 -9.29 -10.48 -20.30
C ALA A 281 -8.40 -9.38 -20.92
N LEU A 282 -7.18 -9.72 -21.35
CA LEU A 282 -6.17 -8.75 -21.78
C LEU A 282 -6.29 -8.43 -23.29
N PRO A 283 -6.07 -7.16 -23.69
CA PRO A 283 -5.90 -6.78 -25.09
C PRO A 283 -4.78 -7.57 -25.77
N GLN A 284 -4.79 -7.64 -27.11
CA GLN A 284 -3.73 -8.29 -27.88
C GLN A 284 -2.36 -7.68 -27.53
N HIS A 285 -1.30 -8.49 -27.46
CA HIS A 285 0.07 -8.07 -27.06
C HIS A 285 0.25 -7.48 -25.65
N CYS A 286 -0.81 -7.13 -24.92
CA CYS A 286 -0.73 -6.58 -23.56
C CYS A 286 -0.02 -7.55 -22.59
N LEU A 287 -0.29 -8.84 -22.71
CA LEU A 287 0.34 -9.88 -21.90
C LEU A 287 1.86 -9.96 -22.09
N GLN A 288 2.35 -9.79 -23.33
CA GLN A 288 3.78 -9.82 -23.64
C GLN A 288 4.51 -8.65 -22.98
N LEU A 289 3.91 -7.45 -23.05
CA LEU A 289 4.41 -6.26 -22.35
C LEU A 289 4.40 -6.48 -20.84
N CYS A 290 3.30 -7.01 -20.29
CA CYS A 290 3.19 -7.32 -18.86
C CYS A 290 4.28 -8.29 -18.39
N TYR A 291 4.61 -9.34 -19.14
CA TYR A 291 5.73 -10.22 -18.81
C TYR A 291 7.08 -9.52 -18.86
N GLY A 292 7.31 -8.64 -19.85
CA GLY A 292 8.52 -7.83 -19.93
C GLY A 292 8.69 -6.92 -18.72
N PHE A 293 7.64 -6.18 -18.34
CA PHE A 293 7.65 -5.27 -17.19
C PHE A 293 7.71 -6.00 -15.84
N PHE A 294 7.04 -7.14 -15.72
CA PHE A 294 7.14 -8.00 -14.55
C PHE A 294 8.58 -8.53 -14.39
N GLY A 295 9.17 -9.05 -15.47
CA GLY A 295 10.55 -9.50 -15.49
C GLY A 295 11.52 -8.38 -15.15
N PHE A 296 11.32 -7.19 -15.72
CA PHE A 296 12.08 -5.99 -15.38
C PHE A 296 11.99 -5.66 -13.88
N ALA A 297 10.80 -5.71 -13.27
CA ALA A 297 10.63 -5.42 -11.86
C ALA A 297 11.39 -6.42 -10.96
N VAL A 298 11.36 -7.71 -11.31
CA VAL A 298 12.11 -8.75 -10.59
C VAL A 298 13.62 -8.57 -10.76
N VAL A 299 14.08 -8.35 -12.00
CA VAL A 299 15.50 -8.15 -12.32
C VAL A 299 16.03 -6.88 -11.66
N ALA A 300 15.29 -5.77 -11.70
CA ALA A 300 15.70 -4.52 -11.05
C ALA A 300 15.85 -4.71 -9.54
N ASN A 301 14.90 -5.37 -8.87
CA ASN A 301 15.04 -5.65 -7.44
C ASN A 301 16.20 -6.61 -7.14
N LEU A 302 16.40 -7.64 -7.96
CA LEU A 302 17.53 -8.57 -7.83
C LEU A 302 18.87 -7.87 -8.03
N MET A 303 18.99 -7.01 -9.05
CA MET A 303 20.17 -6.20 -9.30
C MET A 303 20.44 -5.26 -8.13
N ARG A 304 19.42 -4.63 -7.56
CA ARG A 304 19.57 -3.74 -6.40
C ARG A 304 20.14 -4.48 -5.19
N ASP A 305 19.74 -5.72 -4.98
CA ASP A 305 20.17 -6.54 -3.84
C ASP A 305 21.53 -7.23 -4.07
N LEU A 306 21.90 -7.57 -5.30
CA LEU A 306 23.18 -8.21 -5.65
C LEU A 306 24.31 -7.22 -5.93
N LEU A 307 24.00 -6.04 -6.45
CA LEU A 307 25.01 -5.03 -6.78
C LEU A 307 25.53 -4.36 -5.51
N SER A 308 26.80 -3.93 -5.56
CA SER A 308 27.39 -3.20 -4.44
C SER A 308 26.61 -1.90 -4.15
N PRO A 309 26.68 -1.37 -2.91
CA PRO A 309 25.91 -0.19 -2.49
C PRO A 309 26.12 1.04 -3.36
N LYS A 310 27.23 1.12 -4.11
CA LYS A 310 27.51 2.21 -5.04
C LYS A 310 26.64 2.15 -6.30
N TYR A 311 26.38 0.96 -6.84
CA TYR A 311 25.60 0.77 -8.06
C TYR A 311 24.12 0.48 -7.77
N GLY A 312 23.83 -0.28 -6.69
CA GLY A 312 22.46 -0.59 -6.28
C GLY A 312 21.61 0.65 -5.96
N ARG A 313 22.24 1.75 -5.49
CA ARG A 313 21.55 3.02 -5.22
C ARG A 313 20.98 3.73 -6.45
N TRP A 314 21.42 3.38 -7.65
CA TRP A 314 20.95 3.97 -8.90
C TRP A 314 19.87 3.14 -9.60
N VAL A 315 19.65 1.90 -9.14
CA VAL A 315 18.64 1.03 -9.71
C VAL A 315 17.26 1.56 -9.34
N PRO A 316 16.37 1.83 -10.32
CA PRO A 316 15.08 2.42 -10.06
C PRO A 316 14.18 1.45 -9.29
N LEU A 317 13.22 2.01 -8.56
CA LEU A 317 12.22 1.29 -7.79
C LEU A 317 11.01 0.98 -8.66
N PRO A 318 10.76 -0.28 -9.05
CA PRO A 318 9.70 -0.61 -10.00
C PRO A 318 8.31 -0.22 -9.49
N MET A 319 8.05 -0.34 -8.18
CA MET A 319 6.80 0.12 -7.57
C MET A 319 6.59 1.64 -7.74
N ALA A 320 7.63 2.44 -7.49
CA ALA A 320 7.56 3.90 -7.65
C ALA A 320 7.38 4.27 -9.12
N MET A 321 8.09 3.61 -10.04
CA MET A 321 7.92 3.78 -11.48
C MET A 321 6.50 3.47 -11.97
N GLY A 322 5.77 2.57 -11.29
CA GLY A 322 4.41 2.21 -11.69
C GLY A 322 3.38 3.30 -11.42
N VAL A 323 3.58 4.18 -10.44
CA VAL A 323 2.57 5.19 -10.04
C VAL A 323 2.18 6.14 -11.17
N PRO A 324 3.12 6.75 -11.92
CA PRO A 324 2.80 7.69 -13.01
C PRO A 324 2.08 7.05 -14.19
N PHE A 325 2.16 5.72 -14.38
CA PHE A 325 1.47 5.01 -15.46
C PHE A 325 -0.07 5.20 -15.37
N LEU A 326 -0.60 5.44 -14.17
CA LEU A 326 -2.03 5.63 -13.93
C LEU A 326 -2.39 7.02 -13.41
N VAL A 327 -1.55 7.61 -12.55
CA VAL A 327 -1.84 8.90 -11.92
C VAL A 327 -1.59 10.07 -12.86
N GLY A 328 -0.62 9.94 -13.77
CA GLY A 328 -0.20 11.01 -14.66
C GLY A 328 1.24 11.47 -14.41
N ALA A 329 1.82 12.12 -15.42
CA ALA A 329 3.17 12.68 -15.34
C ALA A 329 3.26 13.92 -14.43
N SER A 330 2.18 14.69 -14.30
CA SER A 330 2.13 15.89 -13.44
C SER A 330 2.55 15.58 -12.00
N PHE A 331 2.05 14.49 -11.43
CA PHE A 331 2.42 14.04 -10.09
C PHE A 331 3.93 13.80 -9.93
N ALA A 332 4.59 13.21 -10.92
CA ALA A 332 6.02 12.96 -10.88
C ALA A 332 6.82 14.27 -10.99
N ILE A 333 6.33 15.24 -11.75
CA ILE A 333 6.92 16.57 -11.88
C ILE A 333 6.85 17.30 -10.54
N ASP A 334 5.68 17.33 -9.89
CA ASP A 334 5.49 17.99 -8.60
C ASP A 334 6.42 17.41 -7.52
N MET A 335 6.52 16.07 -7.46
CA MET A 335 7.45 15.37 -6.57
C MET A 335 8.92 15.74 -6.87
N CYS A 336 9.29 15.88 -8.15
CA CYS A 336 10.63 16.28 -8.56
C CYS A 336 10.94 17.72 -8.14
N VAL A 337 10.00 18.65 -8.33
CA VAL A 337 10.13 20.06 -7.90
C VAL A 337 10.31 20.12 -6.37
N GLY A 338 9.49 19.40 -5.61
CA GLY A 338 9.66 19.30 -4.16
C GLY A 338 11.02 18.75 -3.75
N SER A 339 11.51 17.73 -4.47
CA SER A 339 12.86 17.18 -4.26
C SER A 339 13.97 18.18 -4.54
N LEU A 340 13.81 19.02 -5.59
CA LEU A 340 14.77 20.06 -5.95
C LEU A 340 14.83 21.15 -4.88
N VAL A 341 13.67 21.58 -4.36
CA VAL A 341 13.60 22.55 -3.25
C VAL A 341 14.34 22.00 -2.02
N VAL A 342 14.09 20.74 -1.66
CA VAL A 342 14.79 20.08 -0.54
C VAL A 342 16.29 19.93 -0.81
N PHE A 343 16.69 19.65 -2.05
CA PHE A 343 18.10 19.55 -2.43
C PHE A 343 18.83 20.89 -2.29
N VAL A 344 18.24 21.98 -2.79
CA VAL A 344 18.77 23.34 -2.66
C VAL A 344 18.88 23.74 -1.19
N TRP A 345 17.85 23.45 -0.38
CA TRP A 345 17.89 23.74 1.06
C TRP A 345 19.02 22.97 1.76
N ASN A 346 19.21 21.69 1.43
CA ASN A 346 20.32 20.89 1.97
C ASN A 346 21.71 21.39 1.52
N MET A 347 21.81 22.02 0.35
CA MET A 347 23.05 22.67 -0.08
C MET A 347 23.34 23.96 0.69
N MET A 348 22.31 24.70 1.10
CA MET A 348 22.46 25.92 1.88
C MET A 348 22.78 25.64 3.36
N ASP A 349 21.99 24.79 4.02
CA ASP A 349 22.18 24.45 5.43
C ASP A 349 21.59 23.06 5.76
N ARG A 350 22.47 22.06 5.89
CA ARG A 350 22.09 20.67 6.19
C ARG A 350 21.42 20.51 7.55
N ASN A 351 21.87 21.25 8.56
CA ASN A 351 21.39 21.07 9.93
C ASN A 351 19.99 21.65 10.09
N LYS A 352 19.73 22.83 9.51
CA LYS A 352 18.38 23.39 9.46
C LYS A 352 17.45 22.59 8.54
N ALA A 353 17.94 22.10 7.40
CA ALA A 353 17.13 21.30 6.48
C ALA A 353 16.57 20.04 7.16
N ALA A 354 17.38 19.35 7.98
CA ALA A 354 16.97 18.12 8.66
C ALA A 354 15.72 18.31 9.54
N LEU A 355 15.60 19.46 10.20
CA LEU A 355 14.48 19.78 11.11
C LEU A 355 13.34 20.52 10.40
N MET A 356 13.66 21.45 9.51
CA MET A 356 12.66 22.33 8.87
C MET A 356 11.91 21.64 7.73
N VAL A 357 12.54 20.70 6.99
CA VAL A 357 11.88 20.03 5.86
C VAL A 357 10.65 19.24 6.29
N PRO A 358 10.69 18.40 7.35
CA PRO A 358 9.48 17.73 7.85
C PRO A 358 8.40 18.73 8.29
N ALA A 359 8.78 19.80 8.99
CA ALA A 359 7.85 20.81 9.47
C ALA A 359 7.14 21.54 8.32
N VAL A 360 7.89 22.05 7.34
CA VAL A 360 7.33 22.73 6.16
C VAL A 360 6.44 21.78 5.34
N ALA A 361 6.89 20.55 5.10
CA ALA A 361 6.11 19.58 4.35
C ALA A 361 4.80 19.21 5.08
N SER A 362 4.85 18.99 6.40
CA SER A 362 3.63 18.76 7.20
C SER A 362 2.68 19.96 7.16
N GLY A 363 3.21 21.20 7.19
CA GLY A 363 2.42 22.42 7.08
C GLY A 363 1.74 22.57 5.72
N LEU A 364 2.43 22.22 4.63
CA LEU A 364 1.84 22.23 3.28
C LEU A 364 0.74 21.17 3.13
N ILE A 365 0.97 19.94 3.60
CA ILE A 365 -0.03 18.86 3.56
C ILE A 365 -1.24 19.21 4.43
N CYS A 366 -1.01 19.72 5.63
CA CYS A 366 -2.07 20.14 6.54
C CYS A 366 -2.83 21.34 5.97
N GLY A 367 -2.14 22.31 5.37
CA GLY A 367 -2.74 23.49 4.75
C GLY A 367 -3.67 23.13 3.60
N ASP A 368 -3.27 22.19 2.75
CA ASP A 368 -4.12 21.67 1.66
C ASP A 368 -5.37 20.99 2.25
N GLY A 369 -5.20 20.11 3.24
CA GLY A 369 -6.31 19.45 3.93
C GLY A 369 -7.28 20.43 4.63
N LEU A 370 -6.75 21.49 5.26
CA LEU A 370 -7.55 22.53 5.92
C LEU A 370 -8.39 23.34 4.93
N TRP A 371 -7.93 23.56 3.70
CA TRP A 371 -8.69 24.26 2.67
C TRP A 371 -9.72 23.36 1.98
N ILE A 372 -9.42 22.07 1.85
CA ILE A 372 -10.34 21.10 1.29
C ILE A 372 -11.62 21.00 2.15
N PHE A 373 -11.54 21.08 3.48
CA PHE A 373 -12.73 20.92 4.33
C PHE A 373 -13.81 22.01 4.14
N PRO A 374 -13.50 23.33 4.20
CA PRO A 374 -14.44 24.38 3.83
C PRO A 374 -14.94 24.24 2.39
N SER A 375 -14.06 23.87 1.45
CA SER A 375 -14.48 23.67 0.05
C SER A 375 -15.52 22.56 -0.09
N ALA A 376 -15.38 21.47 0.68
CA ALA A 376 -16.33 20.37 0.71
C ALA A 376 -17.68 20.80 1.31
N LEU A 377 -17.66 21.61 2.37
CA LEU A 377 -18.87 22.18 2.96
C LEU A 377 -19.60 23.13 1.99
N LEU A 378 -18.85 23.99 1.29
CA LEU A 378 -19.41 24.89 0.27
C LEU A 378 -19.99 24.11 -0.92
N ALA A 379 -19.30 23.07 -1.38
CA ALA A 379 -19.78 22.17 -2.43
C ALA A 379 -21.08 21.46 -2.01
N LEU A 380 -21.17 20.98 -0.76
CA LEU A 380 -22.39 20.37 -0.20
C LEU A 380 -23.54 21.38 -0.09
N ALA A 381 -23.25 22.64 0.23
CA ALA A 381 -24.22 23.72 0.23
C ALA A 381 -24.62 24.18 -1.20
N LYS A 382 -24.07 23.56 -2.25
CA LYS A 382 -24.26 23.91 -3.67
C LYS A 382 -23.92 25.38 -3.98
N ILE A 383 -23.02 25.96 -3.19
CA ILE A 383 -22.54 27.33 -3.42
C ILE A 383 -21.49 27.23 -4.51
N SER A 384 -21.83 27.71 -5.71
CA SER A 384 -20.87 27.78 -6.81
C SER A 384 -19.78 28.82 -6.48
N PRO A 385 -18.50 28.49 -6.69
CA PRO A 385 -17.44 29.47 -6.52
C PRO A 385 -17.70 30.66 -7.46
N PRO A 386 -17.62 31.91 -6.97
CA PRO A 386 -17.94 33.10 -7.78
C PRO A 386 -16.96 33.30 -8.95
N PHE A 387 -15.79 32.66 -8.90
CA PHE A 387 -14.81 32.62 -9.98
C PHE A 387 -14.28 31.19 -10.16
N CYS A 388 -14.46 30.62 -11.36
CA CYS A 388 -13.74 29.40 -11.76
C CYS A 388 -12.29 29.78 -12.10
N MET A 389 -11.37 29.68 -11.14
CA MET A 389 -9.94 29.62 -11.46
C MET A 389 -9.60 28.19 -11.93
N ALA A 390 -10.07 27.84 -13.13
CA ALA A 390 -9.61 26.63 -13.79
C ALA A 390 -8.25 26.94 -14.43
N PHE A 391 -7.16 26.57 -13.74
CA PHE A 391 -5.87 26.41 -14.40
C PHE A 391 -5.99 25.16 -15.29
N ARG A 392 -6.39 25.36 -16.55
CA ARG A 392 -6.37 24.28 -17.54
C ARG A 392 -4.94 23.72 -17.61
N PRO A 393 -4.74 22.39 -17.52
CA PRO A 393 -3.50 21.80 -17.99
C PRO A 393 -3.39 22.16 -19.47
N THR A 394 -2.26 22.74 -19.86
CA THR A 394 -1.95 22.96 -21.27
C THR A 394 -1.62 21.60 -21.88
N HIS A 395 -2.62 21.06 -22.61
CA HIS A 395 -2.59 19.89 -23.47
C HIS A 395 -2.47 18.51 -22.81
#